data_AF-A0A961MQD6-F1
#
_entry.id   AF-A0A961MQD6-F1
#
_cell.length_a   1.000
_cell.length_b   1.000
_cell.length_c   1.000
_cell.angle_alpha   90.00
_cell.angle_beta   90.00
_cell.angle_gamma   90.00
#
_symmetry.space_group_name_H-M   'P 1'
#
loop_
_entity.id
_entity.type
_entity.pdbx_description
1 polymer ?
#
loop_
_entity_poly.entity_id
_entity_poly.type
_entity_poly.pdbx_seq_one_letter_code
_entity_poly.pdbx_strand_id
1 'polypeptide(L)'
;DTTFKVDGVVVDEKRMEKTIPIILQWDEAFDIGSDTITGVNDADYQPPFPLTAKLDKLTIKIDRPQLSPEDIAKLEEAMKAKAAAD
;
A
#
# COMPACT_ATOMS: atom_id res chain seq x y z
N ASP A 1 13.56 -9.55 12.55
CA ASP A 1 13.39 -10.67 11.59
C ASP A 1 12.01 -10.57 10.96
N THR A 2 11.83 -11.08 9.75
CA THR A 2 10.53 -11.11 9.06
C THR A 2 9.95 -12.51 9.23
N THR A 3 8.75 -12.60 9.82
CA THR A 3 8.12 -13.88 10.16
C THR A 3 6.88 -14.09 9.31
N PHE A 4 6.79 -15.23 8.62
CA PHE A 4 5.59 -15.64 7.91
C PHE A 4 4.82 -16.68 8.72
N LYS A 5 3.52 -16.44 8.93
CA LYS A 5 2.65 -17.30 9.75
C LYS A 5 1.43 -17.77 8.98
N VAL A 6 1.04 -19.02 9.19
CA VAL A 6 -0.22 -19.62 8.71
C VAL A 6 -0.95 -20.12 9.95
N ASP A 7 -2.21 -19.70 10.13
CA ASP A 7 -3.03 -20.06 11.31
C ASP A 7 -2.34 -19.82 12.66
N GLY A 8 -1.57 -18.73 12.74
CA GLY A 8 -0.81 -18.35 13.93
C GLY A 8 0.49 -19.13 14.15
N VAL A 9 0.75 -20.18 13.36
CA VAL A 9 1.97 -20.99 13.39
C VAL A 9 3.04 -20.34 12.51
N VAL A 10 4.27 -20.22 13.02
CA VAL A 10 5.43 -19.77 12.23
C VAL A 10 5.81 -20.85 11.23
N VAL A 11 5.76 -20.52 9.95
CA VAL A 11 6.13 -21.45 8.85
C VAL A 11 7.45 -21.05 8.18
N ASP A 12 7.85 -19.79 8.29
CA ASP A 12 9.16 -19.32 7.85
C ASP A 12 9.59 -18.07 8.65
N GLU A 13 10.89 -17.91 8.83
CA GLU A 13 11.47 -16.74 9.48
C GLU A 13 12.84 -16.42 8.87
N LYS A 14 13.00 -15.17 8.42
CA LYS A 14 14.24 -14.73 7.77
C LYS A 14 14.60 -13.29 8.11
N ARG A 15 15.88 -13.04 8.34
CA ARG A 15 16.41 -11.69 8.45
C ARG A 15 16.49 -11.05 7.06
N MET A 16 15.83 -9.91 6.87
CA MET A 16 15.89 -9.14 5.64
C MET A 16 16.66 -7.84 5.87
N GLU A 17 17.96 -7.83 5.58
CA GLU A 17 18.85 -6.72 5.96
C GLU A 17 18.60 -5.43 5.16
N LYS A 18 17.94 -5.53 4.00
CA LYS A 18 17.73 -4.42 3.06
C LYS A 18 16.24 -4.12 2.86
N THR A 19 15.44 -4.24 3.92
CA THR A 19 14.02 -3.91 3.87
C THR A 19 13.80 -2.44 4.18
N ILE A 20 13.03 -1.77 3.34
CA ILE A 20 12.51 -0.44 3.62
C ILE A 20 11.16 -0.61 4.34
N PRO A 21 10.97 -0.05 5.56
CA PRO A 21 9.73 -0.25 6.32
C PRO A 21 8.60 0.70 5.89
N ILE A 22 8.60 1.13 4.63
CA ILE A 22 7.54 1.97 4.04
C ILE A 22 7.20 1.46 2.65
N ILE A 23 5.91 1.56 2.30
CA ILE A 23 5.42 1.22 0.97
C ILE A 23 5.64 2.39 0.00
N LEU A 24 6.15 2.06 -1.17
CA LEU A 24 6.41 2.98 -2.25
C LEU A 24 5.13 3.14 -3.08
N GLN A 25 4.25 4.06 -2.68
CA GLN A 25 2.90 4.23 -3.28
C GLN A 25 2.88 4.48 -4.80
N TRP A 26 3.98 4.96 -5.38
CA TRP A 26 4.13 5.17 -6.82
C TRP A 26 4.32 3.87 -7.63
N ASP A 27 4.60 2.75 -6.97
CA ASP A 27 4.98 1.46 -7.58
C ASP A 27 4.03 0.34 -7.16
N GLU A 28 2.98 0.66 -6.39
CA GLU A 28 2.05 -0.33 -5.85
C GLU A 28 0.62 0.20 -5.81
N ALA A 29 -0.31 -0.63 -6.30
CA ALA A 29 -1.74 -0.37 -6.27
C ALA A 29 -2.39 -1.13 -5.11
N PHE A 30 -3.57 -0.67 -4.68
CA PHE A 30 -4.39 -1.48 -3.79
C PHE A 30 -5.18 -2.50 -4.61
N ASP A 31 -4.56 -3.66 -4.85
CA ASP A 31 -5.09 -4.71 -5.72
C ASP A 31 -6.11 -5.62 -5.01
N ILE A 32 -7.23 -5.90 -5.68
CA ILE A 32 -8.29 -6.80 -5.20
C ILE A 32 -8.57 -7.85 -6.28
N GLY A 33 -8.24 -9.11 -6.00
CA GLY A 33 -8.58 -10.25 -6.86
C GLY A 33 -7.64 -10.46 -8.06
N SER A 34 -6.67 -9.58 -8.29
CA SER A 34 -5.56 -9.80 -9.22
C SER A 34 -4.42 -8.88 -8.85
N ASP A 35 -3.19 -9.39 -8.84
CA ASP A 35 -1.97 -8.57 -8.94
C ASP A 35 -1.80 -8.21 -10.42
N THR A 36 -1.59 -6.93 -10.76
CA THR A 36 -1.62 -6.46 -12.16
C THR A 36 -0.34 -5.79 -12.66
N ILE A 37 0.60 -5.45 -11.78
CA ILE A 37 1.72 -4.56 -12.16
C ILE A 37 3.06 -5.31 -12.11
N THR A 38 3.70 -5.35 -10.94
CA THR A 38 5.11 -5.75 -10.82
C THR A 38 5.21 -7.13 -10.17
N GLY A 39 5.56 -8.14 -10.96
CA GLY A 39 5.82 -9.48 -10.44
C GLY A 39 7.07 -9.49 -9.55
N VAL A 40 7.07 -10.32 -8.50
CA VAL A 40 8.26 -10.49 -7.63
C VAL A 40 9.30 -11.39 -8.27
N ASN A 41 8.86 -12.46 -8.92
CA ASN A 41 9.74 -13.42 -9.57
C ASN A 41 9.05 -14.04 -10.78
N ASP A 42 9.57 -13.69 -11.96
CA ASP A 42 9.02 -14.13 -13.23
C ASP A 42 9.02 -15.65 -13.43
N ALA A 43 9.91 -16.37 -12.75
CA ALA A 43 9.99 -17.82 -12.81
C ALA A 43 8.91 -18.54 -11.97
N ASP A 44 8.24 -17.81 -11.06
CA ASP A 44 7.22 -18.36 -10.16
C ASP A 44 5.82 -17.97 -10.63
N TYR A 45 5.60 -16.69 -10.93
CA TYR A 45 4.33 -16.19 -11.45
C TYR A 45 4.49 -14.98 -12.37
N GLN A 46 3.43 -14.63 -13.09
CA GLN A 46 3.38 -13.48 -13.99
C GLN A 46 2.11 -12.65 -13.73
N PRO A 47 2.21 -11.32 -13.62
CA PRO A 47 1.06 -10.43 -13.72
C PRO A 47 0.46 -10.42 -15.15
N PRO A 48 -0.86 -10.29 -15.30
CA PRO A 48 -1.84 -10.28 -14.23
C PRO A 48 -2.00 -11.69 -13.62
N PHE A 49 -1.99 -11.76 -12.29
CA PHE A 49 -2.10 -13.00 -11.54
C PHE A 49 -3.46 -13.06 -10.82
N PRO A 50 -4.47 -13.70 -11.42
CA PRO A 50 -5.83 -13.66 -10.91
C PRO A 50 -6.06 -14.60 -9.73
N LEU A 51 -6.90 -14.15 -8.79
CA LEU A 51 -7.44 -14.99 -7.72
C LEU A 51 -8.31 -16.11 -8.33
N THR A 52 -7.97 -17.36 -8.03
CA THR A 52 -8.73 -18.55 -8.48
C THR A 52 -9.77 -19.03 -7.48
N ALA A 53 -9.87 -18.37 -6.32
CA ALA A 53 -10.84 -18.65 -5.27
C ALA A 53 -12.03 -17.67 -5.29
N LYS A 54 -13.03 -17.94 -4.45
CA LYS A 54 -14.18 -17.05 -4.27
C LYS A 54 -13.85 -15.99 -3.21
N LEU A 55 -13.98 -14.71 -3.57
CA LEU A 55 -13.92 -13.59 -2.63
C LEU A 55 -15.33 -13.27 -2.11
N ASP A 56 -15.67 -13.71 -0.89
CA ASP A 56 -17.03 -13.55 -0.36
C ASP A 56 -17.33 -12.14 0.19
N LYS A 57 -16.37 -11.48 0.85
CA LYS A 57 -16.57 -10.14 1.42
C LYS A 57 -15.25 -9.38 1.56
N LEU A 58 -15.26 -8.12 1.15
CA LEU A 58 -14.20 -7.15 1.44
C LEU A 58 -14.77 -6.01 2.28
N THR A 59 -14.13 -5.66 3.39
CA THR A 59 -14.48 -4.49 4.21
C THR A 59 -13.25 -3.61 4.34
N ILE A 60 -13.33 -2.38 3.83
CA ILE A 60 -12.23 -1.42 3.89
C ILE A 60 -12.59 -0.35 4.92
N LYS A 61 -11.75 -0.22 5.96
CA LYS A 61 -11.81 0.89 6.91
C LYS A 61 -10.63 1.82 6.63
N ILE A 62 -10.91 2.98 6.09
CA ILE A 62 -9.89 3.99 5.81
C ILE A 62 -9.83 4.94 7.01
N ASP A 63 -8.70 4.96 7.70
CA ASP A 63 -8.39 6.01 8.65
C ASP A 63 -7.57 7.08 7.91
N ARG A 64 -8.25 8.16 7.52
CA ARG A 64 -7.59 9.23 6.77
C ARG A 64 -6.89 10.15 7.77
N PRO A 65 -5.58 10.41 7.61
CA PRO A 65 -4.91 11.40 8.44
C PRO A 65 -5.65 12.74 8.28
N GLN A 66 -6.04 13.33 9.40
CA GLN A 66 -6.66 14.64 9.44
C GLN A 66 -5.58 15.67 9.71
N LEU A 67 -5.57 16.73 8.91
CA LEU A 67 -4.69 17.87 9.13
C LEU A 67 -5.08 18.55 10.45
N SER A 68 -4.09 19.07 11.16
CA SER A 68 -4.35 19.96 12.28
C SER A 68 -5.03 21.24 11.76
N PRO A 69 -5.80 21.97 12.59
CA PRO A 69 -6.36 23.26 12.18
C PRO A 69 -5.29 24.24 11.66
N GLU A 70 -4.08 24.16 12.22
CA GLU A 70 -2.92 24.97 11.82
C GLU A 70 -2.42 24.61 10.42
N ASP A 71 -2.30 23.32 10.11
CA ASP A 71 -1.89 22.84 8.78
C ASP A 71 -2.96 23.13 7.72
N ILE A 72 -4.25 23.09 8.09
CA ILE A 72 -5.35 23.50 7.22
C ILE A 72 -5.21 24.97 6.84
N ALA A 73 -5.05 25.86 7.83
CA ALA A 73 -4.89 27.29 7.57
C ALA A 73 -3.68 27.57 6.67
N LYS A 74 -2.55 26.92 6.95
CA LYS A 74 -1.33 27.04 6.14
C LYS A 74 -1.54 26.57 4.71
N LEU A 75 -2.24 25.46 4.50
CA LEU A 75 -2.57 24.94 3.18
C LEU A 75 -3.48 25.90 2.41
N GLU A 76 -4.52 26.42 3.06
CA GLU A 76 -5.45 27.38 2.45
C GLU A 76 -4.76 28.67 2.01
N GLU A 77 -3.88 29.23 2.83
CA GLU A 77 -3.09 30.41 2.47
C GLU A 77 -2.18 30.12 1.27
N ALA A 78 -1.49 28.99 1.26
CA ALA A 78 -0.64 28.59 0.15
C ALA A 78 -1.43 28.41 -1.16
N MET A 79 -2.64 27.83 -1.09
CA MET A 79 -3.52 27.68 -2.25
C MET A 79 -4.01 29.03 -2.78
N LYS A 80 -4.39 29.97 -1.91
CA LYS A 80 -4.81 31.33 -2.31
C LYS A 80 -3.66 32.10 -2.96
N ALA A 81 -2.46 32.03 -2.36
CA ALA A 81 -1.28 32.69 -2.91
C ALA A 81 -0.91 32.16 -4.30
N LYS A 82 -1.00 30.84 -4.51
CA LYS A 82 -0.76 30.23 -5.83
C LYS A 82 -1.81 30.67 -6.85
N ALA A 83 -3.09 30.63 -6.50
CA ALA A 83 -4.18 31.03 -7.40
C ALA A 83 -4.15 32.52 -7.79
N ALA A 84 -3.54 33.37 -6.97
CA ALA A 84 -3.35 34.80 -7.28
C ALA A 84 -2.09 35.08 -8.12
N ALA A 85 -1.17 34.12 -8.21
CA ALA A 85 0.05 34.21 -8.99
C ALA A 85 -0.10 33.64 -10.42
N ASP A 86 -1.15 32.85 -10.66
CA ASP A 86 -1.58 32.32 -11.97
C ASP A 86 -2.51 33.32 -12.68
#